data_AF-A0A7C2IK78-F1
#
_entry.id   AF-A0A7C2IK78-F1
#
_cell.length_a   1.000
_cell.length_b   1.000
_cell.length_c   1.000
_cell.angle_alpha   90.00
_cell.angle_beta   90.00
_cell.angle_gamma   90.00
#
_symmetry.space_group_name_H-M   'P 1'
#
loop_
_entity.id
_entity.type
_entity.pdbx_description
1 polymer ?
#
loop_
_entity_poly.entity_id
_entity_poly.type
_entity_poly.pdbx_seq_one_letter_code
_entity_poly.pdbx_strand_id
1 'polypeptide(L)'
;MVSRGKVKIMEEDDIRRAVQRIAHEIVERNKGADRLALVGIRTRGVPLSGRICEAIARIEGAEVPTGRLNLTLYRATLHILS
;
A
#
# COMPACT_ATOMS: atom_id res chain seq x y z
N MET A 1 -33.40 14.60 -10.91
CA MET A 1 -32.26 14.30 -10.01
C MET A 1 -31.37 13.27 -10.71
N VAL A 2 -30.25 13.69 -11.30
CA VAL A 2 -29.38 12.78 -12.08
C VAL A 2 -28.48 12.03 -11.10
N SER A 3 -28.66 10.71 -11.02
CA SER A 3 -27.73 9.81 -10.32
C SER A 3 -26.37 9.89 -11.03
N ARG A 4 -25.34 10.45 -10.37
CA ARG A 4 -23.96 10.31 -10.84
C ARG A 4 -23.61 8.82 -10.76
N GLY A 5 -23.57 8.15 -11.91
CA GLY A 5 -23.19 6.74 -12.01
C GLY A 5 -21.80 6.50 -11.43
N LYS A 6 -21.58 5.32 -10.83
CA LYS A 6 -20.27 4.89 -10.38
C LYS A 6 -19.37 4.68 -11.60
N VAL A 7 -18.27 5.41 -11.67
CA VAL A 7 -17.23 5.24 -12.70
C VAL A 7 -16.10 4.42 -12.12
N LYS A 8 -15.65 3.41 -12.87
CA LYS A 8 -14.47 2.64 -12.50
C LYS A 8 -13.22 3.46 -12.86
N ILE A 9 -12.34 3.66 -11.88
CA ILE A 9 -11.15 4.51 -12.02
C ILE A 9 -9.92 3.71 -12.48
N MET A 10 -9.82 2.44 -12.09
CA MET A 10 -8.70 1.56 -12.42
C MET A 10 -9.23 0.16 -12.70
N GLU A 11 -8.72 -0.45 -13.77
CA GLU A 11 -8.86 -1.87 -14.05
C GLU A 11 -7.80 -2.68 -13.27
N GLU A 12 -7.94 -4.00 -13.28
CA GLU A 12 -7.00 -4.91 -12.63
C GLU A 12 -5.55 -4.70 -13.09
N ASP A 13 -5.39 -4.55 -14.41
CA ASP A 13 -4.10 -4.30 -15.05
C ASP A 13 -3.47 -2.97 -14.64
N ASP A 14 -4.29 -1.93 -14.42
CA ASP A 14 -3.82 -0.63 -13.93
C ASP A 14 -3.26 -0.77 -12.52
N ILE A 15 -3.94 -1.53 -11.65
CA ILE A 15 -3.48 -1.78 -10.28
C ILE A 15 -2.17 -2.57 -10.31
N ARG A 16 -2.08 -3.62 -11.15
CA ARG A 16 -0.86 -4.42 -11.29
C ARG A 16 0.32 -3.56 -11.73
N ARG A 17 0.15 -2.72 -12.76
CA ARG A 17 1.19 -1.78 -13.23
C ARG A 17 1.59 -0.79 -12.15
N ALA A 18 0.62 -0.21 -11.44
CA ALA A 18 0.88 0.74 -10.37
C ALA A 18 1.71 0.11 -9.24
N VAL A 19 1.38 -1.11 -8.83
CA VAL A 19 2.14 -1.84 -7.80
C VAL A 19 3.58 -2.10 -8.24
N GLN A 20 3.82 -2.54 -9.49
CA GLN A 20 5.18 -2.75 -10.00
C GLN A 20 5.98 -1.45 -10.00
N ARG A 21 5.39 -0.34 -10.48
CA ARG A 21 6.04 0.97 -10.49
C ARG A 21 6.42 1.43 -9.08
N ILE A 22 5.51 1.30 -8.12
CA ILE A 22 5.77 1.67 -6.72
C ILE A 22 6.92 0.82 -6.14
N ALA A 23 6.96 -0.48 -6.43
CA ALA A 23 8.04 -1.35 -5.95
C ALA A 23 9.41 -0.91 -6.49
N HIS A 24 9.52 -0.63 -7.80
CA HIS A 24 10.75 -0.11 -8.39
C HIS A 24 11.17 1.23 -7.76
N GLU A 25 10.25 2.17 -7.60
CA GLU A 25 10.53 3.47 -7.00
C GLU A 25 11.01 3.35 -5.54
N ILE A 26 10.45 2.42 -4.76
CA ILE A 26 10.90 2.16 -3.39
C ILE A 26 12.33 1.64 -3.38
N VAL A 27 12.63 0.63 -4.19
CA VAL A 27 13.96 0.01 -4.27
C VAL A 27 15.01 1.02 -4.72
N GLU A 28 14.73 1.75 -5.80
CA GLU A 28 15.65 2.75 -6.35
C GLU A 28 15.96 3.86 -5.33
N ARG A 29 14.93 4.40 -4.66
CA ARG A 29 15.11 5.46 -3.66
C ARG A 29 15.91 5.00 -2.44
N ASN A 30 15.80 3.73 -2.06
CA ASN A 30 16.50 3.17 -0.90
C ASN A 30 17.82 2.48 -1.25
N LYS A 31 18.19 2.44 -2.54
CA LYS A 31 19.41 1.78 -3.07
C LYS A 31 19.45 0.28 -2.74
N GLY A 32 18.31 -0.38 -2.87
CA GLY A 32 18.14 -1.81 -2.58
C GLY A 32 17.11 -2.08 -1.48
N ALA A 33 16.96 -3.36 -1.13
CA ALA A 33 15.97 -3.84 -0.15
C ALA A 33 16.55 -4.18 1.24
N ASP A 34 17.87 -4.13 1.43
CA ASP A 34 18.57 -4.65 2.62
C ASP A 34 18.10 -4.08 3.96
N ARG A 35 17.67 -2.82 3.99
CA ARG A 35 17.21 -2.12 5.21
C ARG A 35 15.79 -1.58 5.06
N LEU A 36 14.96 -2.32 4.33
CA LEU A 36 13.58 -1.93 4.08
C LEU A 36 12.63 -2.75 4.95
N ALA A 37 11.53 -2.13 5.38
CA ALA A 37 10.36 -2.81 5.93
C ALA A 37 9.10 -2.10 5.46
N LEU A 38 8.02 -2.84 5.24
CA LEU A 38 6.74 -2.30 4.79
C LEU A 38 5.66 -2.50 5.85
N VAL A 39 4.89 -1.45 6.15
CA VAL A 39 3.80 -1.52 7.13
C VAL A 39 2.48 -1.19 6.45
N GLY A 40 1.59 -2.19 6.40
CA GLY A 40 0.24 -2.04 5.86
C GLY A 40 -0.68 -1.34 6.86
N ILE A 41 -1.20 -0.17 6.49
CA ILE A 41 -2.13 0.61 7.32
C ILE A 41 -3.57 0.29 6.94
N ARG A 42 -4.41 -0.07 7.92
CA ARG A 42 -5.84 -0.44 7.75
C ARG A 42 -6.05 -1.72 6.91
N THR A 43 -7.30 -2.18 6.86
CA THR A 43 -7.70 -3.49 6.31
C THR A 43 -7.26 -3.72 4.85
N ARG A 44 -7.33 -2.70 3.99
CA ARG A 44 -6.92 -2.80 2.58
C ARG A 44 -5.44 -2.43 2.33
N GLY A 45 -4.78 -1.75 3.27
CA GLY A 45 -3.35 -1.44 3.14
C GLY A 45 -2.47 -2.66 3.38
N VAL A 46 -2.92 -3.58 4.24
CA VAL A 46 -2.25 -4.87 4.48
C VAL A 46 -2.06 -5.70 3.19
N PRO A 47 -3.12 -6.06 2.43
CA PRO A 47 -2.94 -6.82 1.20
C PRO A 47 -2.17 -6.04 0.13
N LEU A 48 -2.31 -4.70 0.07
CA LEU A 48 -1.51 -3.89 -0.85
C LEU A 48 -0.02 -3.92 -0.50
N SER A 49 0.34 -3.80 0.79
CA SER A 49 1.73 -3.91 1.23
C SER A 49 2.33 -5.27 0.92
N GLY A 50 1.55 -6.36 1.04
CA GLY A 50 1.99 -7.69 0.63
C GLY A 50 2.31 -7.77 -0.87
N ARG A 51 1.43 -7.25 -1.73
CA ARG A 51 1.68 -7.19 -3.19
C ARG A 51 2.93 -6.38 -3.56
N ILE A 52 3.20 -5.31 -2.83
CA ILE A 52 4.42 -4.51 -3.03
C ILE A 52 5.65 -5.30 -2.57
N CYS A 53 5.60 -6.00 -1.42
CA CYS A 53 6.69 -6.87 -0.99
C CYS A 53 6.99 -7.98 -2.00
N GLU A 54 5.97 -8.67 -2.52
CA GLU A 54 6.14 -9.69 -3.57
C GLU A 54 6.75 -9.11 -4.86
N ALA A 55 6.41 -7.86 -5.20
CA ALA A 55 7.02 -7.18 -6.33
C ALA A 55 8.49 -6.84 -6.06
N ILE A 56 8.83 -6.33 -4.87
CA ILE A 56 10.21 -6.04 -4.47
C ILE A 56 11.04 -7.32 -4.43
N ALA A 57 10.51 -8.41 -3.88
CA ALA A 57 11.20 -9.70 -3.84
C ALA A 57 11.52 -10.24 -5.24
N ARG A 58 10.65 -9.99 -6.24
CA ARG A 58 10.93 -10.33 -7.64
C ARG A 58 12.01 -9.46 -8.28
N ILE A 59 12.20 -8.23 -7.80
CA ILE A 59 13.20 -7.29 -8.34
C ILE A 59 14.58 -7.56 -7.73
N GLU A 60 14.64 -7.69 -6.40
CA GLU A 60 15.90 -7.74 -5.63
C GLU A 60 16.29 -9.16 -5.19
N GLY A 61 15.38 -10.13 -5.30
CA GLY A 61 15.60 -11.50 -4.80
C GLY A 61 15.59 -11.62 -3.27
N ALA A 62 15.24 -10.56 -2.55
CA ALA A 62 15.21 -10.51 -1.09
C ALA A 62 13.80 -10.26 -0.55
N GLU A 63 13.42 -10.97 0.51
CA GLU A 63 12.14 -10.73 1.20
C GLU A 63 12.22 -9.52 2.12
N VAL A 64 11.21 -8.64 2.01
CA VAL A 64 11.08 -7.45 2.84
C VAL A 64 10.13 -7.74 4.00
N PRO A 65 10.54 -7.52 5.27
CA PRO A 65 9.67 -7.66 6.42
C PRO A 65 8.37 -6.85 6.29
N THR A 66 7.24 -7.47 6.63
CA THR A 66 5.92 -6.83 6.62
C THR A 66 5.31 -6.70 8.01
N GLY A 67 4.81 -5.51 8.31
CA GLY A 67 4.03 -5.21 9.51
C GLY A 67 2.61 -4.77 9.17
N ARG A 68 1.76 -4.69 10.19
CA ARG A 68 0.38 -4.18 10.06
C ARG A 68 0.13 -3.16 11.16
N LEU A 69 -0.48 -2.03 10.79
CA LEU A 69 -0.85 -0.99 11.74
C LEU A 69 -2.35 -0.68 11.64
N ASN A 70 -3.07 -0.93 12.73
CA ASN A 70 -4.48 -0.60 12.85
C ASN A 70 -4.67 0.72 13.63
N LEU A 71 -4.95 1.80 12.90
CA LEU A 71 -5.14 3.13 13.47
C LEU A 71 -6.53 3.37 14.07
N THR A 72 -7.44 2.38 14.08
CA THR A 72 -8.81 2.55 14.61
C THR A 72 -8.83 3.03 16.05
N LEU A 73 -7.83 2.65 16.87
CA LEU A 73 -7.73 3.10 18.26
C LEU A 73 -7.19 4.53 18.41
N TYR A 74 -6.33 4.99 17.49
CA TYR A 74 -5.71 6.31 17.55
C TYR A 74 -6.53 7.40 16.84
N ARG A 75 -7.47 6.99 15.97
CA ARG A 75 -8.52 7.85 15.39
C ARG A 75 -9.77 7.92 16.27
N ALA A 76 -9.62 7.86 17.60
CA ALA A 76 -10.62 8.48 18.46
C ALA A 76 -10.63 9.97 18.09
N THR A 77 -11.54 10.32 17.17
CA THR A 77 -11.85 11.69 16.83
C THR A 77 -12.04 12.41 18.15
N LEU A 78 -11.25 13.45 18.42
CA LEU A 78 -11.69 14.51 19.32
C LEU A 78 -12.95 15.12 18.69
N HIS A 79 -14.09 14.42 18.79
CA HIS A 79 -15.36 15.10 18.99
C HIS A 79 -15.29 15.62 20.42
N ILE A 80 -14.53 16.70 20.60
CA ILE A 80 -14.85 17.63 21.67
C ILE A 80 -16.22 18.16 21.28
N LEU A 81 -17.25 17.60 21.90
CA LEU A 81 -18.51 18.30 22.10
C LEU A 81 -18.15 19.65 22.74
N SER A 82 -18.32 20.72 21.98
CA SER A 82 -18.61 22.05 22.50
C SER A 82 -19.74 22.63 21.68
#